data_AF-S4Y2B2-F1
#
_entry.id   AF-S4Y2B2-F1
#
_cell.length_a   1.000
_cell.length_b   1.000
_cell.length_c   1.000
_cell.angle_alpha   90.00
_cell.angle_beta   90.00
_cell.angle_gamma   90.00
#
_symmetry.space_group_name_H-M   'P 1'
#
loop_
_entity.id
_entity.type
_entity.pdbx_description
1 polymer ?
#
loop_
_entity_poly.entity_id
_entity_poly.type
_entity_poly.pdbx_seq_one_letter_code
_entity_poly.pdbx_strand_id
1 'polypeptide(L)'
;MSSSDREHRRRLAIILWGVLGVVAVLVEAIYRLGATAARILTAHELTTGQLVLLAAWTVVIAYFEGYRGFQQRFSPRVVARALYLAEHRRPLHVALAPLYCMALFHTTRRRLIATWVLIAGIVALILLVRRMSPPYRAIVDAGVAFALAWGTASILIYLARGLAGRPPDISADVPEEAIRAGRDAEQLARPPVRVGGPCDP
;
A
#
# COMPACT_ATOMS: atom_id res chain seq x y z
N MET A 1 -32.94 -4.22 11.43
CA MET A 1 -31.58 -3.92 10.94
C MET A 1 -31.66 -3.80 9.43
N SER A 2 -31.51 -2.58 8.88
CA SER A 2 -31.83 -2.32 7.48
C SER A 2 -30.83 -3.01 6.54
N SER A 3 -31.24 -3.31 5.30
CA SER A 3 -30.34 -3.83 4.26
C SER A 3 -29.15 -2.89 4.02
N SER A 4 -29.37 -1.58 4.14
CA SER A 4 -28.35 -0.52 4.07
C SER A 4 -27.27 -0.65 5.15
N ASP A 5 -27.65 -0.89 6.41
CA ASP A 5 -26.69 -1.02 7.53
C ASP A 5 -25.78 -2.24 7.38
N ARG A 6 -26.30 -3.32 6.77
CA ARG A 6 -25.56 -4.56 6.54
C ARG A 6 -24.56 -4.39 5.41
N GLU A 7 -24.97 -3.70 4.36
CA GLU A 7 -24.15 -3.34 3.21
C GLU A 7 -23.00 -2.40 3.60
N HIS A 8 -23.29 -1.36 4.39
CA HIS A 8 -22.27 -0.44 4.90
C HIS A 8 -21.22 -1.16 5.77
N ARG A 9 -21.65 -2.01 6.72
CA ARG A 9 -20.72 -2.81 7.54
C ARG A 9 -19.86 -3.75 6.72
N ARG A 10 -20.42 -4.37 5.68
CA ARG A 10 -19.66 -5.24 4.76
C ARG A 10 -18.58 -4.46 4.03
N ARG A 11 -18.89 -3.27 3.54
CA ARG A 11 -17.91 -2.39 2.88
C ARG A 11 -16.77 -2.04 3.83
N LEU A 12 -17.10 -1.61 5.06
CA LEU A 12 -16.09 -1.32 6.09
C LEU A 12 -15.22 -2.53 6.42
N ALA A 13 -15.81 -3.72 6.58
CA ALA A 13 -15.07 -4.94 6.86
C ALA A 13 -14.05 -5.28 5.76
N ILE A 14 -14.42 -5.10 4.47
CA ILE A 14 -13.52 -5.35 3.34
C ILE A 14 -12.37 -4.34 3.32
N ILE A 15 -12.66 -3.05 3.53
CA ILE A 15 -11.64 -1.99 3.57
C ILE A 15 -10.65 -2.26 4.71
N LEU A 16 -11.18 -2.51 5.92
CA LEU A 16 -10.37 -2.79 7.10
C LEU A 16 -9.55 -4.07 6.92
N TRP A 17 -10.14 -5.14 6.38
CA TRP A 17 -9.41 -6.38 6.09
C TRP A 17 -8.22 -6.14 5.15
N GLY A 18 -8.44 -5.42 4.04
CA GLY A 18 -7.39 -5.09 3.08
C GLY A 18 -6.28 -4.25 3.70
N VAL A 19 -6.63 -3.14 4.36
CA VAL A 19 -5.64 -2.20 4.90
C VAL A 19 -4.94 -2.74 6.15
N LEU A 20 -5.68 -3.32 7.09
CA LEU A 20 -5.09 -3.88 8.31
C LEU A 20 -4.21 -5.10 8.02
N GLY A 21 -4.54 -5.91 7.01
CA GLY A 21 -3.65 -6.98 6.57
C GLY A 21 -2.32 -6.45 6.04
N VAL A 22 -2.32 -5.33 5.30
CA VAL A 22 -1.09 -4.66 4.87
C VAL A 22 -0.31 -4.13 6.07
N VAL A 23 -0.99 -3.46 6.99
CA VAL A 23 -0.38 -2.95 8.23
C VAL A 23 0.23 -4.08 9.05
N ALA A 24 -0.43 -5.24 9.17
CA ALA A 24 0.09 -6.37 9.92
C ALA A 24 1.42 -6.89 9.34
N VAL A 25 1.54 -7.00 8.01
CA VAL A 25 2.80 -7.37 7.33
C VAL A 25 3.90 -6.34 7.59
N LEU A 26 3.57 -5.05 7.55
CA LEU A 26 4.55 -3.99 7.83
C LEU A 26 4.99 -4.00 9.29
N VAL A 27 4.06 -4.17 10.24
CA VAL A 27 4.35 -4.24 11.68
C VAL A 27 5.22 -5.46 12.01
N GLU A 28 4.95 -6.62 11.40
CA GLU A 28 5.80 -7.80 11.53
C GLU A 28 7.23 -7.53 11.03
N ALA A 29 7.38 -6.87 9.88
CA ALA A 29 8.68 -6.47 9.37
C ALA A 29 9.39 -5.45 10.28
N ILE A 30 8.67 -4.44 10.78
CA ILE A 30 9.19 -3.44 11.74
C ILE A 30 9.68 -4.14 13.01
N TYR A 31 8.90 -5.06 13.58
CA TYR A 31 9.28 -5.77 14.80
C TYR A 31 10.53 -6.63 14.56
N ARG A 32 10.56 -7.39 13.47
CA ARG A 32 11.69 -8.27 13.14
C ARG A 32 12.99 -7.49 12.93
N LEU A 33 12.96 -6.41 12.13
CA LEU A 33 14.13 -5.59 11.83
C LEU A 33 14.52 -4.73 13.03
N GLY A 34 13.55 -4.02 13.61
CA GLY A 34 13.76 -3.11 14.73
C GLY A 34 14.26 -3.83 15.99
N ALA A 35 13.69 -4.98 16.35
CA ALA A 35 14.18 -5.75 17.51
C ALA A 35 15.59 -6.30 17.28
N THR A 36 15.93 -6.69 16.04
CA THR A 36 17.29 -7.13 15.70
C THR A 36 18.27 -5.97 15.77
N ALA A 37 17.91 -4.81 15.22
CA ALA A 37 18.73 -3.62 15.28
C ALA A 37 18.96 -3.16 16.72
N ALA A 38 17.89 -3.06 17.53
CA ALA A 38 17.97 -2.68 18.93
C ALA A 38 18.91 -3.59 19.72
N ARG A 39 18.76 -4.92 19.60
CA ARG A 39 19.67 -5.88 20.27
C ARG A 39 21.13 -5.68 19.91
N ILE A 40 21.44 -5.43 18.64
CA ILE A 40 22.83 -5.24 18.20
C ILE A 40 23.38 -3.90 18.71
N LEU A 41 22.59 -2.83 18.60
CA LEU A 41 22.98 -1.48 19.02
C LEU A 41 23.15 -1.36 20.54
N THR A 42 22.36 -2.10 21.34
CA THR A 42 22.54 -2.12 22.81
C THR A 42 23.68 -3.02 23.27
N ALA A 43 24.05 -4.02 22.47
CA ALA A 43 25.13 -4.94 22.80
C ALA A 43 26.53 -4.43 22.41
N HIS A 44 26.61 -3.38 21.58
CA HIS A 44 27.88 -2.82 21.11
C HIS A 44 28.02 -1.38 21.57
N GLU A 45 29.22 -1.01 22.04
CA GLU A 45 29.56 0.40 22.24
C GLU A 45 29.74 1.07 20.88
N LEU A 46 28.84 2.01 20.57
CA LEU A 46 28.87 2.74 19.32
C LEU A 46 29.88 3.88 19.41
N THR A 47 30.77 3.97 18.43
CA THR A 47 31.65 5.13 18.30
C THR A 47 30.85 6.37 17.89
N THR A 48 31.36 7.58 18.16
CA THR A 48 30.73 8.83 17.72
C THR A 48 30.46 8.85 16.22
N GLY A 49 31.38 8.31 15.42
CA GLY A 49 31.21 8.19 13.96
C GLY A 49 30.03 7.28 13.59
N GLN A 50 29.82 6.18 14.31
CA GLN A 50 28.69 5.27 14.08
C GLN A 50 27.35 5.87 14.50
N LEU A 51 27.33 6.69 15.55
CA LEU A 51 26.13 7.44 15.95
C LEU A 51 25.75 8.51 14.91
N VAL A 52 26.74 9.24 14.39
CA VAL A 52 26.51 10.20 13.30
C VAL A 52 26.01 9.48 12.05
N LEU A 53 26.63 8.34 11.69
CA LEU A 53 26.18 7.53 10.57
C LEU A 53 24.75 7.03 10.78
N LEU A 54 24.40 6.57 11.98
CA LEU A 54 23.05 6.12 12.33
C LEU A 54 22.02 7.24 12.14
N ALA A 55 22.31 8.44 12.66
CA ALA A 55 21.43 9.59 12.51
C ALA A 55 21.28 10.00 11.04
N ALA A 56 22.40 10.16 10.32
CA ALA A 56 22.40 10.56 8.92
C ALA A 56 21.66 9.55 8.03
N TRP A 57 21.94 8.25 8.22
CA TRP A 57 21.27 7.18 7.48
C TRP A 57 19.76 7.15 7.75
N THR A 58 19.37 7.29 9.02
CA THR A 58 17.95 7.33 9.40
C THR A 58 17.22 8.48 8.72
N VAL A 59 17.81 9.67 8.67
CA VAL A 59 17.21 10.84 7.98
C VAL A 59 17.06 10.58 6.49
N VAL A 60 18.10 10.06 5.83
CA VAL A 60 18.07 9.74 4.39
C VAL A 60 16.95 8.75 4.09
N ILE A 61 16.90 7.62 4.81
CA ILE A 61 15.89 6.58 4.60
C ILE A 61 14.48 7.08 4.98
N ALA A 62 14.35 7.86 6.05
CA ALA A 62 13.07 8.47 6.41
C ALA A 62 12.52 9.36 5.28
N TYR A 63 13.38 10.11 4.60
CA TYR A 63 12.95 10.95 3.48
C TYR A 63 12.64 10.15 2.20
N PHE A 64 13.58 9.32 1.74
CA PHE A 64 13.43 8.61 0.46
C PHE A 64 12.42 7.48 0.54
N GLU A 65 12.53 6.61 1.55
CA GLU A 65 11.64 5.47 1.71
C GLU A 65 10.39 5.87 2.49
N GLY A 66 10.52 6.51 3.66
CA GLY A 66 9.38 6.87 4.50
C GLY A 66 8.43 7.87 3.83
N TYR A 67 8.94 9.05 3.47
CA TYR A 67 8.13 10.14 2.93
C TYR A 67 7.82 9.95 1.43
N ARG A 68 8.83 9.86 0.57
CA ARG A 68 8.62 9.76 -0.89
C ARG A 68 8.08 8.39 -1.32
N GLY A 69 8.59 7.31 -0.72
CA GLY A 69 8.17 5.93 -1.01
C GLY A 69 6.83 5.59 -0.38
N PHE A 70 6.78 5.52 0.95
CA PHE A 70 5.61 5.04 1.65
C PHE A 70 4.49 6.08 1.70
N GLN A 71 4.76 7.30 2.19
CA GLN A 71 3.69 8.27 2.41
C GLN A 71 3.08 8.80 1.10
N GLN A 72 3.89 9.28 0.15
CA GLN A 72 3.37 9.89 -1.08
C GLN A 72 2.87 8.86 -2.10
N ARG A 73 3.49 7.69 -2.17
CA ARG A 73 3.26 6.72 -3.25
C ARG A 73 2.49 5.50 -2.75
N PHE A 74 2.99 4.77 -1.77
CA PHE A 74 2.38 3.50 -1.35
C PHE A 74 1.05 3.68 -0.60
N SER A 75 1.05 4.51 0.44
CA SER A 75 -0.06 4.68 1.40
C SER A 75 -1.39 5.08 0.76
N PRO A 76 -1.48 6.17 -0.03
CA PRO A 76 -2.74 6.57 -0.64
C PRO A 76 -3.28 5.50 -1.61
N ARG A 77 -2.40 4.72 -2.25
CA ARG A 77 -2.81 3.68 -3.20
C ARG A 77 -3.34 2.43 -2.53
N VAL A 78 -2.77 2.03 -1.39
CA VAL A 78 -3.30 0.93 -0.56
C VAL A 78 -4.75 1.24 -0.18
N VAL A 79 -5.01 2.46 0.28
CA VAL A 79 -6.35 2.91 0.67
C VAL A 79 -7.29 3.01 -0.54
N ALA A 80 -6.84 3.62 -1.65
CA ALA A 80 -7.65 3.73 -2.87
C ALA A 80 -8.08 2.35 -3.42
N ARG A 81 -7.17 1.35 -3.40
CA ARG A 81 -7.49 -0.01 -3.82
C ARG A 81 -8.44 -0.74 -2.87
N ALA A 82 -8.31 -0.51 -1.56
CA ALA A 82 -9.23 -1.06 -0.57
C ALA A 82 -10.65 -0.50 -0.74
N LEU A 83 -10.77 0.81 -0.99
CA LEU A 83 -12.04 1.48 -1.31
C LEU A 83 -12.64 0.91 -2.61
N TYR A 84 -11.85 0.81 -3.67
CA TYR A 84 -12.30 0.23 -4.95
C TYR A 84 -12.79 -1.22 -4.80
N LEU A 85 -12.09 -2.05 -4.01
CA LEU A 85 -12.46 -3.44 -3.77
C LEU A 85 -13.78 -3.59 -3.01
N ALA A 86 -14.10 -2.63 -2.13
CA ALA A 86 -15.38 -2.60 -1.43
C ALA A 86 -16.56 -2.33 -2.37
N GLU A 87 -16.33 -1.56 -3.44
CA GLU A 87 -17.32 -1.29 -4.49
C GLU A 87 -17.43 -2.47 -5.48
N HIS A 88 -16.29 -3.02 -5.93
CA HIS A 88 -16.20 -4.08 -6.94
C HIS A 88 -15.87 -5.44 -6.32
N ARG A 89 -16.86 -5.99 -5.60
CA ARG A 89 -16.72 -7.21 -4.81
C ARG A 89 -16.58 -8.46 -5.68
N ARG A 90 -15.34 -8.97 -5.77
CA ARG A 90 -15.06 -10.33 -6.24
C ARG A 90 -14.59 -11.19 -5.05
N PRO A 91 -15.19 -12.37 -4.80
CA PRO A 91 -14.93 -13.15 -3.58
C PRO A 91 -13.46 -13.53 -3.41
N LEU A 92 -12.77 -13.91 -4.50
CA LEU A 92 -11.34 -14.20 -4.48
C LEU A 92 -10.48 -12.98 -4.14
N HIS A 93 -10.85 -11.80 -4.64
CA HIS A 93 -10.12 -10.56 -4.35
C HIS A 93 -10.33 -10.09 -2.91
N VAL A 94 -11.51 -10.36 -2.33
CA VAL A 94 -11.79 -10.06 -0.91
C VAL A 94 -11.01 -10.99 0.02
N ALA A 95 -10.92 -12.29 -0.29
CA ALA A 95 -10.11 -13.21 0.50
C ALA A 95 -8.63 -12.78 0.53
N LEU A 96 -8.10 -12.37 -0.63
CA LEU A 96 -6.73 -11.90 -0.80
C LEU A 96 -6.64 -10.36 -0.75
N ALA A 97 -7.55 -9.67 -0.05
CA ALA A 97 -7.61 -8.21 -0.05
C ALA A 97 -6.29 -7.52 0.34
N PRO A 98 -5.51 -8.00 1.32
CA PRO A 98 -4.24 -7.37 1.67
C PRO A 98 -3.25 -7.37 0.50
N LEU A 99 -3.11 -8.52 -0.15
CA LEU A 99 -2.25 -8.72 -1.31
C LEU A 99 -2.76 -7.93 -2.53
N TYR A 100 -4.09 -7.82 -2.68
CA TYR A 100 -4.71 -6.95 -3.68
C TYR A 100 -4.35 -5.48 -3.41
N CYS A 101 -4.44 -5.00 -2.17
CA CYS A 101 -4.13 -3.62 -1.82
C CYS A 101 -2.64 -3.27 -2.05
N MET A 102 -1.74 -4.26 -1.92
CA MET A 102 -0.31 -4.12 -2.27
C MET A 102 -0.02 -4.11 -3.77
N ALA A 103 -1.02 -4.27 -4.65
CA ALA A 103 -0.85 -4.38 -6.09
C ALA A 103 -0.09 -5.63 -6.57
N LEU A 104 -0.15 -6.74 -5.83
CA LEU A 104 0.55 -7.98 -6.18
C LEU A 104 -0.11 -8.77 -7.32
N PHE A 105 -1.41 -8.58 -7.53
CA PHE A 105 -2.15 -9.17 -8.64
C PHE A 105 -3.30 -8.24 -9.08
N HIS A 106 -3.85 -8.50 -10.27
CA HIS A 106 -4.93 -7.71 -10.88
C HIS A 106 -4.63 -6.20 -10.90
N THR A 107 -3.50 -5.83 -11.51
CA THR A 107 -3.08 -4.44 -11.72
C THR A 107 -2.52 -4.30 -13.13
N THR A 108 -2.22 -3.08 -13.57
CA THR A 108 -1.65 -2.85 -14.91
C THR A 108 -0.32 -3.58 -15.07
N ARG A 109 0.00 -4.09 -16.28
CA ARG A 109 1.24 -4.87 -16.52
C ARG A 109 2.50 -4.11 -16.10
N ARG A 110 2.55 -2.81 -16.41
CA ARG A 110 3.64 -1.91 -15.98
C ARG A 110 3.82 -1.89 -14.46
N ARG A 111 2.71 -1.86 -13.72
CA ARG A 111 2.74 -1.77 -12.26
C ARG A 111 2.99 -3.11 -11.58
N LEU A 112 2.53 -4.21 -12.19
CA LEU A 112 2.87 -5.55 -11.74
C LEU A 112 4.39 -5.74 -11.83
N ILE A 113 4.99 -5.41 -12.98
CA ILE A 113 6.45 -5.45 -13.16
C ILE A 113 7.15 -4.56 -12.13
N ALA A 114 6.72 -3.30 -11.96
CA ALA A 114 7.33 -2.39 -10.99
C ALA A 114 7.27 -2.93 -9.55
N THR A 115 6.17 -3.59 -9.17
CA THR A 115 6.00 -4.19 -7.84
C THR A 115 6.94 -5.39 -7.64
N TRP A 116 7.04 -6.28 -8.63
CA TRP A 116 7.97 -7.40 -8.58
C TRP A 116 9.43 -6.97 -8.59
N VAL A 117 9.79 -5.97 -9.40
CA VAL A 117 11.14 -5.38 -9.42
C VAL A 117 11.46 -4.75 -8.06
N LEU A 118 10.50 -4.03 -7.45
CA LEU A 118 10.69 -3.44 -6.12
C LEU A 118 10.90 -4.53 -5.06
N ILE A 119 10.09 -5.58 -5.05
CA ILE A 119 10.22 -6.70 -4.11
C ILE A 119 11.57 -7.39 -4.29
N ALA A 120 11.95 -7.71 -5.53
CA ALA A 120 13.24 -8.32 -5.84
C ALA A 120 14.40 -7.42 -5.39
N GLY A 121 14.31 -6.11 -5.63
CA GLY A 121 15.29 -5.12 -5.18
C GLY A 121 15.41 -5.05 -3.66
N ILE A 122 14.29 -5.02 -2.93
CA ILE A 122 14.28 -5.04 -1.46
C ILE A 122 14.89 -6.34 -0.94
N VAL A 123 14.53 -7.50 -1.50
CA VAL A 123 15.09 -8.80 -1.10
C VAL A 123 16.61 -8.83 -1.35
N ALA A 124 17.06 -8.39 -2.52
CA ALA A 124 18.49 -8.31 -2.84
C ALA A 124 19.23 -7.37 -1.88
N LEU A 125 18.67 -6.20 -1.58
CA LEU A 125 19.23 -5.25 -0.63
C LEU A 125 19.32 -5.85 0.78
N ILE A 126 18.26 -6.52 1.26
CA ILE A 126 18.28 -7.21 2.56
C ILE A 126 19.37 -8.27 2.59
N LEU A 127 19.51 -9.09 1.54
CA LEU A 127 20.57 -10.10 1.45
C LEU A 127 21.97 -9.48 1.49
N LEU A 128 22.17 -8.33 0.85
CA LEU A 128 23.42 -7.57 0.90
C LEU A 128 23.70 -7.04 2.31
N VAL A 129 22.71 -6.41 2.94
CA VAL A 129 22.80 -5.87 4.31
C VAL A 129 23.09 -6.98 5.33
N ARG A 130 22.54 -8.19 5.13
CA ARG A 130 22.83 -9.35 5.98
C ARG A 130 24.28 -9.82 5.92
N ARG A 131 25.06 -9.44 4.90
CA ARG A 131 26.50 -9.73 4.80
C ARG A 131 27.37 -8.71 5.52
N MET A 132 26.82 -7.58 5.95
CA MET A 132 27.56 -6.55 6.69
C MET A 132 27.87 -7.01 8.11
N SER A 133 29.04 -6.64 8.61
CA SER A 133 29.40 -6.87 10.01
C SER A 133 28.53 -6.02 10.95
N PRO A 134 28.24 -6.50 12.17
CA PRO A 134 27.78 -5.64 13.24
C PRO A 134 28.83 -4.53 13.51
N PRO A 135 28.43 -3.26 13.74
CA PRO A 135 27.07 -2.74 13.93
C PRO A 135 26.40 -2.15 12.68
N TYR A 136 27.07 -2.12 11.52
CA TYR A 136 26.57 -1.47 10.30
C TYR A 136 25.23 -2.03 9.82
N ARG A 137 25.07 -3.35 9.90
CA ARG A 137 23.77 -3.99 9.62
C ARG A 137 22.64 -3.41 10.48
N ALA A 138 22.90 -3.19 11.76
CA ALA A 138 21.90 -2.69 12.70
C ALA A 138 21.53 -1.24 12.41
N ILE A 139 22.51 -0.42 11.98
CA ILE A 139 22.26 0.95 11.53
C ILE A 139 21.29 0.96 10.34
N VAL A 140 21.52 0.07 9.36
CA VAL A 140 20.66 -0.02 8.19
C VAL A 140 19.26 -0.53 8.55
N ASP A 141 19.19 -1.63 9.30
CA ASP A 141 17.92 -2.24 9.74
C ASP A 141 17.09 -1.26 10.59
N ALA A 142 17.73 -0.44 11.43
CA ALA A 142 17.06 0.61 12.23
C ALA A 142 16.43 1.69 11.35
N GLY A 143 17.18 2.22 10.36
CA GLY A 143 16.66 3.22 9.43
C GLY A 143 15.47 2.70 8.64
N VAL A 144 15.56 1.47 8.12
CA VAL A 144 14.47 0.82 7.38
C VAL A 144 13.25 0.59 8.28
N ALA A 145 13.43 0.10 9.50
CA ALA A 145 12.34 -0.07 10.46
C ALA A 145 11.64 1.27 10.76
N PHE A 146 12.39 2.36 10.89
CA PHE A 146 11.83 3.70 11.08
C PHE A 146 11.00 4.16 9.86
N ALA A 147 11.51 4.00 8.64
CA ALA A 147 10.76 4.34 7.42
C ALA A 147 9.48 3.50 7.26
N LEU A 148 9.53 2.21 7.60
CA LEU A 148 8.35 1.34 7.61
C LEU A 148 7.32 1.78 8.66
N ALA A 149 7.76 2.18 9.85
CA ALA A 149 6.88 2.70 10.89
C ALA A 149 6.19 4.00 10.44
N TRP A 150 6.94 4.92 9.84
CA TRP A 150 6.41 6.14 9.23
C TRP A 150 5.37 5.83 8.14
N GLY A 151 5.70 4.88 7.26
CA GLY A 151 4.80 4.41 6.21
C GLY A 151 3.51 3.81 6.76
N THR A 152 3.63 2.99 7.81
CA THR A 152 2.48 2.38 8.49
C THR A 152 1.56 3.44 9.10
N ALA A 153 2.12 4.43 9.79
CA ALA A 153 1.35 5.56 10.32
C ALA A 153 0.66 6.35 9.19
N SER A 154 1.36 6.57 8.07
CA SER A 154 0.81 7.25 6.90
C SER A 154 -0.39 6.49 6.30
N ILE A 155 -0.32 5.16 6.19
CA ILE A 155 -1.44 4.31 5.73
C ILE A 155 -2.67 4.51 6.62
N LEU A 156 -2.49 4.48 7.94
CA LEU A 156 -3.58 4.66 8.90
C LEU A 156 -4.21 6.05 8.79
N ILE A 157 -3.40 7.09 8.59
CA ILE A 157 -3.89 8.47 8.37
C ILE A 157 -4.72 8.55 7.08
N TYR A 158 -4.25 7.97 5.98
CA TYR A 158 -5.01 7.94 4.72
C TYR A 158 -6.28 7.10 4.84
N LEU A 159 -6.26 6.00 5.61
CA LEU A 159 -7.45 5.20 5.89
C LEU A 159 -8.48 6.02 6.64
N ALA A 160 -8.08 6.69 7.73
CA ALA A 160 -8.98 7.55 8.50
C ALA A 160 -9.59 8.67 7.63
N ARG A 161 -8.78 9.30 6.77
CA ARG A 161 -9.26 10.32 5.82
C ARG A 161 -10.24 9.74 4.79
N GLY A 162 -9.95 8.57 4.23
CA GLY A 162 -10.83 7.88 3.30
C GLY A 162 -12.17 7.50 3.92
N LEU A 163 -12.16 7.01 5.17
CA LEU A 163 -13.38 6.71 5.91
C LEU A 163 -14.17 7.97 6.30
N ALA A 164 -13.50 9.10 6.49
CA ALA A 164 -14.13 10.41 6.71
C ALA A 164 -14.66 11.07 5.42
N GLY A 165 -14.70 10.35 4.29
CA GLY A 165 -15.23 10.86 3.02
C GLY A 165 -14.26 11.72 2.22
N ARG A 166 -12.97 11.74 2.58
CA ARG A 166 -11.90 12.41 1.82
C ARG A 166 -10.96 11.35 1.22
N PRO A 167 -11.39 10.62 0.17
CA PRO A 167 -10.57 9.60 -0.44
C PRO A 167 -9.30 10.22 -1.06
N PRO A 168 -8.19 9.47 -1.13
CA PRO A 168 -7.01 9.93 -1.83
C PRO A 168 -7.31 10.17 -3.31
N ASP A 169 -6.84 11.30 -3.86
CA ASP A 169 -6.99 11.65 -5.29
C ASP A 169 -5.98 10.89 -6.16
N ILE A 170 -6.04 9.56 -6.10
CA ILE A 170 -5.17 8.67 -6.88
C ILE A 170 -5.99 7.50 -7.42
N SER A 171 -5.82 7.20 -8.71
CA SER A 171 -6.42 6.04 -9.38
C SER A 171 -6.07 4.72 -8.68
N ALA A 172 -7.05 3.80 -8.60
CA ALA A 172 -6.85 2.45 -8.08
C ALA A 172 -5.99 1.54 -8.99
N ASP A 173 -5.57 2.03 -10.17
CA ASP A 173 -4.72 1.35 -11.16
C ASP A 173 -5.15 -0.10 -11.47
N VAL A 174 -6.45 -0.22 -11.74
CA VAL A 174 -7.11 -1.44 -12.22
C VAL A 174 -6.82 -1.64 -13.72
N PRO A 175 -6.77 -2.89 -14.22
CA PRO A 175 -6.49 -3.16 -15.63
C PRO A 175 -7.49 -2.46 -16.57
N GLU A 176 -7.02 -1.91 -17.70
CA GLU A 176 -7.89 -1.26 -18.70
C GLU A 176 -9.02 -2.18 -19.19
N GLU A 177 -8.78 -3.49 -19.26
CA GLU A 177 -9.77 -4.50 -19.65
C GLU A 177 -10.96 -4.53 -18.68
N ALA A 178 -10.73 -4.33 -17.38
CA ALA A 178 -11.80 -4.23 -16.38
C ALA A 178 -12.60 -2.92 -16.50
N ILE A 179 -11.92 -1.82 -16.90
CA ILE A 179 -12.58 -0.53 -17.17
C ILE A 179 -13.44 -0.63 -18.44
N ARG A 180 -12.93 -1.27 -19.50
CA ARG A 180 -13.67 -1.49 -20.77
C ARG A 180 -14.90 -2.36 -20.53
N ALA A 181 -14.73 -3.52 -19.88
CA ALA A 181 -15.85 -4.40 -19.55
C ALA A 181 -16.95 -3.71 -18.71
N GLY A 182 -16.57 -2.81 -17.80
CA GLY A 182 -17.51 -1.98 -17.03
C GLY A 182 -18.26 -0.97 -17.90
N ARG A 183 -17.55 -0.25 -18.77
CA ARG A 183 -18.17 0.71 -19.72
C ARG A 183 -19.10 0.02 -20.71
N ASP A 184 -18.70 -1.12 -21.24
CA ASP A 184 -19.50 -1.88 -22.20
C ASP A 184 -20.80 -2.39 -21.54
N ALA A 185 -20.71 -2.87 -20.29
CA ALA A 185 -21.89 -3.26 -19.51
C ALA A 185 -22.82 -2.07 -19.19
N GLU A 186 -22.26 -0.90 -18.84
CA GLU A 186 -23.04 0.31 -18.55
C GLU A 186 -23.67 0.91 -19.82
N GLN A 187 -22.98 0.83 -20.96
CA GLN A 187 -23.48 1.27 -22.26
C GLN A 187 -24.58 0.35 -22.79
N LEU A 188 -24.49 -0.95 -22.54
CA LEU A 188 -25.56 -1.92 -22.83
C LEU A 188 -26.77 -1.75 -21.89
N ALA A 189 -26.55 -1.34 -20.64
CA ALA A 189 -27.62 -1.09 -19.67
C ALA A 189 -28.32 0.26 -19.88
N ARG A 190 -27.69 1.22 -20.59
CA ARG A 190 -28.35 2.47 -20.97
C ARG A 190 -29.34 2.21 -22.11
N PRO A 191 -30.64 2.54 -21.94
CA PRO A 191 -31.59 2.44 -23.03
C PRO A 191 -31.15 3.36 -24.17
N PRO A 192 -31.37 2.97 -25.44
CA PRO A 192 -30.97 3.79 -26.57
C PRO A 192 -31.66 5.15 -26.47
N VAL A 193 -30.86 6.21 -26.49
CA VAL A 193 -31.37 7.57 -26.67
C VAL A 193 -32.10 7.57 -28.02
N ARG A 194 -33.43 7.60 -27.99
CA ARG A 194 -34.21 7.84 -29.21
C ARG A 194 -33.88 9.25 -29.66
N VAL A 195 -32.96 9.37 -30.60
CA VAL A 195 -32.79 10.58 -31.39
C VAL A 195 -34.11 10.72 -32.15
N GLY A 196 -34.94 11.68 -31.74
CA GLY A 196 -36.17 12.01 -32.45
C GLY A 196 -35.80 12.34 -33.89
N GLY A 197 -36.33 11.57 -34.84
CA GLY A 197 -36.14 11.83 -36.26
C GLY A 197 -36.73 13.20 -36.63
N PRO A 198 -36.23 13.86 -37.69
CA PRO A 198 -36.74 15.14 -38.13
C PRO A 198 -38.23 15.00 -38.45
N CYS A 199 -39.07 15.87 -37.88
CA CYS A 199 -40.40 16.09 -38.43
C CYS A 199 -40.21 16.66 -39.84
N ASP A 200 -40.46 15.83 -40.85
CA ASP A 200 -40.68 16.34 -42.21
C ASP A 200 -42.07 17.02 -42.26
N PRO A 201 -42.19 18.16 -42.97
CA PRO A 201 -43.32 19.08 -42.92
C PRO A 201 -44.59 18.60 -43.63
#